data_AF-A0A3N4UQP9-F1
#
_entry.id   AF-A0A3N4UQP9-F1
#
_cell.length_a   1.000
_cell.length_b   1.000
_cell.length_c   1.000
_cell.angle_alpha   90.00
_cell.angle_beta   90.00
_cell.angle_gamma   90.00
#
_symmetry.space_group_name_H-M   'P 1'
#
loop_
_entity.id
_entity.type
_entity.pdbx_description
1 polymer ?
#
loop_
_entity_poly.entity_id
_entity_poly.type
_entity_poly.pdbx_seq_one_letter_code
_entity_poly.pdbx_strand_id
1 'polypeptide(L)'
;MIHRAITNLRRRLLHIFIAIDQLAWVVVTLGDGSPDETISAAAWRMESQGKPAGRILRPIIDALFRPLERDHCRKSYESEVSGAQLPDSYRALIP
;
A
#
# COMPACT_ATOMS: atom_id res chain seq x y z
N MET A 1 -8.21 2.49 28.77
CA MET A 1 -9.07 3.36 27.94
C MET A 1 -8.26 4.21 26.96
N ILE A 2 -7.22 4.93 27.40
CA ILE A 2 -6.36 5.80 26.57
C ILE A 2 -5.63 5.04 25.44
N HIS A 3 -5.04 3.87 25.72
CA HIS A 3 -4.36 3.04 24.72
C HIS A 3 -5.28 2.69 23.52
N ARG A 4 -6.53 2.31 23.80
CA ARG A 4 -7.54 1.96 22.79
C ARG A 4 -7.93 3.15 21.91
N ALA A 5 -8.01 4.35 22.48
CA ALA A 5 -8.30 5.59 21.75
C ALA A 5 -7.15 5.98 20.80
N ILE A 6 -5.89 5.88 21.26
CA ILE A 6 -4.70 6.17 20.44
C ILE A 6 -4.58 5.18 19.27
N THR A 7 -4.78 3.87 19.53
CA THR A 7 -4.78 2.84 18.48
C THR A 7 -5.85 3.10 17.42
N ASN A 8 -7.02 3.61 17.82
CA ASN A 8 -8.11 3.93 16.91
C ASN A 8 -7.80 5.16 16.04
N LEU A 9 -7.20 6.21 16.61
CA LEU A 9 -6.80 7.40 15.84
C LEU A 9 -5.70 7.04 14.83
N ARG A 10 -4.67 6.31 15.25
CA ARG A 10 -3.58 5.87 14.36
C ARG A 10 -4.13 5.09 13.16
N ARG A 11 -5.06 4.16 13.41
CA ARG A 11 -5.72 3.38 12.35
C ARG A 11 -6.49 4.26 11.37
N ARG A 12 -7.27 5.22 11.88
CA ARG A 12 -8.04 6.15 11.05
C ARG A 12 -7.14 7.01 10.17
N LEU A 13 -6.07 7.56 10.73
CA LEU A 13 -5.08 8.32 9.97
C LEU A 13 -4.40 7.46 8.90
N LEU A 14 -4.03 6.22 9.24
CA LEU A 14 -3.47 5.27 8.28
C LEU A 14 -4.44 5.00 7.12
N HIS A 15 -5.72 4.76 7.39
CA HIS A 15 -6.73 4.56 6.34
C HIS A 15 -6.87 5.78 5.43
N ILE A 16 -6.83 6.99 5.99
CA ILE A 16 -6.88 8.24 5.21
C ILE A 16 -5.64 8.33 4.30
N PHE A 17 -4.45 8.05 4.82
CA PHE A 17 -3.23 8.07 4.01
C PHE A 17 -3.22 7.02 2.91
N ILE A 18 -3.72 5.81 3.18
CA ILE A 18 -3.88 4.76 2.16
C ILE A 18 -4.85 5.23 1.05
N ALA A 19 -5.99 5.80 1.43
CA ALA A 19 -6.96 6.30 0.45
C ALA A 19 -6.38 7.45 -0.42
N ILE A 20 -5.58 8.34 0.17
CA ILE A 20 -4.88 9.40 -0.57
C ILE A 20 -3.84 8.81 -1.52
N ASP A 21 -3.09 7.79 -1.10
CA ASP A 21 -2.09 7.12 -1.92
C ASP A 21 -2.71 6.39 -3.12
N GLN A 22 -3.80 5.64 -2.90
CA GLN A 22 -4.57 4.99 -3.96
C GLN A 22 -5.16 6.01 -4.94
N LEU A 23 -5.73 7.12 -4.44
CA LEU A 23 -6.21 8.20 -5.30
C LEU A 23 -5.06 8.78 -6.15
N ALA A 24 -3.93 9.09 -5.52
CA ALA A 24 -2.76 9.62 -6.21
C ALA A 24 -2.26 8.65 -7.28
N TRP A 25 -2.28 7.34 -7.02
CA TRP A 25 -1.90 6.31 -7.98
C TRP A 25 -2.76 6.37 -9.24
N VAL A 26 -4.08 6.35 -9.08
CA VAL A 26 -5.02 6.40 -10.22
C VAL A 26 -4.90 7.73 -10.97
N VAL A 27 -4.71 8.85 -10.26
CA VAL A 27 -4.53 10.17 -10.88
C VAL A 27 -3.24 10.25 -11.70
N VAL A 28 -2.10 9.85 -11.13
CA VAL A 28 -0.78 9.92 -11.80
C VAL A 28 -0.74 9.01 -13.02
N THR A 29 -1.44 7.88 -12.97
CA THR A 29 -1.54 6.93 -14.09
C THR A 29 -2.68 7.25 -15.06
N LEU A 30 -3.42 8.34 -14.87
CA LEU A 30 -4.59 8.71 -15.68
C LEU A 30 -5.65 7.59 -15.78
N GLY A 31 -5.78 6.79 -14.71
CA GLY A 31 -6.73 5.68 -14.63
C GLY A 31 -6.17 4.31 -15.01
N ASP A 32 -4.92 4.21 -15.46
CA ASP A 32 -4.31 2.90 -15.83
C ASP A 32 -3.94 2.06 -14.59
N GLY A 33 -3.68 2.71 -13.45
CA GLY A 33 -3.42 2.07 -12.17
C GLY A 33 -4.68 1.45 -11.53
N SER A 34 -4.52 0.34 -10.82
CA SER A 34 -5.62 -0.33 -10.14
C SER A 34 -6.14 0.50 -8.94
N PRO A 35 -7.46 0.73 -8.80
CA PRO A 35 -8.03 1.72 -7.88
C PRO A 35 -7.94 1.38 -6.38
N ASP A 36 -7.65 0.13 -6.02
CA ASP A 36 -7.42 -0.32 -4.63
C ASP A 36 -5.95 -0.69 -4.37
N GLU A 37 -5.02 -0.32 -5.25
CA GLU A 37 -3.60 -0.62 -5.10
C GLU A 37 -2.82 0.62 -4.67
N THR A 38 -2.03 0.49 -3.61
CA THR A 38 -1.07 1.53 -3.21
C THR A 38 0.11 1.66 -4.19
N ILE A 39 0.71 2.85 -4.31
CA ILE A 39 1.89 3.11 -5.16
C ILE A 39 3.05 2.18 -4.76
N SER A 40 3.25 1.97 -3.46
CA SER A 40 4.27 1.05 -2.92
C SER A 40 4.05 -0.38 -3.39
N ALA A 41 2.81 -0.90 -3.35
CA ALA A 41 2.47 -2.23 -3.84
C ALA A 41 2.63 -2.33 -5.37
N ALA A 42 2.15 -1.33 -6.11
CA ALA A 42 2.30 -1.25 -7.55
C ALA A 42 3.76 -1.25 -7.99
N ALA A 43 4.63 -0.50 -7.30
CA ALA A 43 6.07 -0.45 -7.59
C ALA A 43 6.72 -1.84 -7.45
N TRP A 44 6.40 -2.57 -6.39
CA TRP A 44 6.88 -3.95 -6.19
C TRP A 44 6.34 -4.91 -7.26
N ARG A 45 5.03 -4.86 -7.55
CA ARG A 45 4.40 -5.70 -8.58
C ARG A 45 5.02 -5.45 -9.95
N MET A 46 5.17 -4.18 -10.33
CA MET A 46 5.78 -3.78 -11.60
C MET A 46 7.23 -4.26 -11.71
N GLU A 47 8.02 -4.14 -10.64
CA GLU A 47 9.38 -4.66 -10.63
C GLU A 47 9.41 -6.19 -10.80
N SER A 48 8.55 -6.90 -10.08
CA SER A 48 8.40 -8.36 -10.15
C SER A 48 7.99 -8.83 -11.55
N GLN A 49 7.27 -7.99 -12.29
CA GLN A 49 6.91 -8.19 -13.71
C GLN A 49 8.02 -7.76 -14.69
N GLY A 50 9.18 -7.28 -14.19
CA GLY A 50 10.29 -6.81 -15.02
C GLY A 50 10.07 -5.44 -15.66
N LYS A 51 9.05 -4.67 -15.24
CA LYS A 51 8.76 -3.35 -15.81
C LYS A 51 9.78 -2.30 -15.35
N PRO A 52 10.31 -1.44 -16.24
CA PRO A 52 11.30 -0.42 -15.89
C PRO A 52 10.84 0.54 -14.79
N ALA A 53 9.57 0.97 -14.83
CA ALA A 53 8.99 1.87 -13.83
C ALA A 53 9.12 1.31 -12.41
N GLY A 54 8.83 0.01 -12.21
CA GLY A 54 8.98 -0.65 -10.91
C GLY A 54 10.44 -0.75 -10.46
N ARG A 55 11.35 -1.11 -11.38
CA ARG A 55 12.81 -1.19 -11.09
C ARG A 55 13.40 0.15 -10.62
N ILE A 56 12.81 1.27 -11.06
CA ILE A 56 13.24 2.62 -10.66
C ILE A 56 12.50 3.06 -9.40
N LEU A 57 11.17 2.99 -9.37
CA LEU A 57 10.36 3.52 -8.27
C LEU A 57 10.52 2.73 -6.98
N ARG A 58 10.56 1.40 -7.04
CA ARG A 58 10.63 0.54 -5.84
C ARG A 58 11.83 0.88 -4.94
N PRO A 59 13.09 0.91 -5.41
CA PRO A 59 14.22 1.22 -4.54
C PRO A 59 14.18 2.66 -4.01
N ILE A 60 13.62 3.61 -4.76
CA ILE A 60 13.45 5.00 -4.31
C ILE A 60 12.46 5.07 -3.13
N ILE A 61 11.31 4.42 -3.27
CA ILE A 61 10.27 4.39 -2.24
C ILE A 61 10.78 3.62 -1.02
N ASP A 62 11.40 2.44 -1.19
CA ASP A 62 12.00 1.71 -0.08
C ASP A 62 13.07 2.52 0.66
N ALA A 63 13.88 3.31 -0.05
CA ALA A 63 14.87 4.19 0.57
C ALA A 63 14.22 5.31 1.39
N LEU A 64 13.14 5.91 0.87
CA LEU A 64 12.36 6.95 1.57
C LEU A 64 11.73 6.42 2.86
N PHE A 65 11.16 5.21 2.82
CA PHE A 65 10.49 4.58 3.95
C PHE A 65 11.41 3.78 4.88
N ARG A 66 12.68 3.59 4.51
CA ARG A 66 13.67 2.83 5.29
C ARG A 66 13.76 3.21 6.78
N PRO A 67 13.66 4.48 7.21
CA PRO A 67 13.67 4.84 8.64
C PRO A 67 12.44 4.34 9.41
N LEU A 68 11.33 4.09 8.71
CA LEU A 68 10.06 3.64 9.29
C LEU A 68 9.92 2.12 9.18
N GLU A 69 10.28 1.55 8.04
CA GLU A 69 10.08 0.15 7.73
C GLU A 69 11.09 -0.37 6.70
N ARG A 70 11.61 -1.59 6.92
CA ARG A 70 12.38 -2.33 5.91
C ARG A 70 11.45 -3.12 4.98
N ASP A 71 11.83 -3.18 3.71
CA ASP A 71 11.11 -3.84 2.61
C ASP A 71 9.66 -3.32 2.49
N HIS A 72 9.50 -2.00 2.56
CA HIS A 72 8.20 -1.33 2.63
C HIS A 72 7.32 -1.65 1.42
N CYS A 73 7.88 -1.59 0.21
CA CYS A 73 7.14 -1.91 -1.01
C CYS A 73 6.68 -3.38 -1.05
N ARG A 74 7.54 -4.32 -0.63
CA ARG A 74 7.18 -5.75 -0.57
C ARG A 74 6.02 -5.99 0.39
N LYS A 75 6.11 -5.43 1.60
CA LYS A 75 5.07 -5.59 2.62
C LYS A 75 3.76 -4.94 2.22
N SER A 76 3.83 -3.79 1.56
CA SER A 76 2.63 -3.15 0.98
C SER A 76 1.99 -4.10 -0.04
N TYR A 77 2.77 -4.69 -0.94
CA TYR A 77 2.28 -5.69 -1.89
C TYR A 77 1.67 -6.93 -1.20
N GLU A 78 2.34 -7.50 -0.19
CA GLU A 78 1.82 -8.65 0.58
C GLU A 78 0.51 -8.32 1.33
N SER A 79 0.37 -7.07 1.82
CA SER A 79 -0.84 -6.55 2.44
C SER A 79 -2.00 -6.52 1.43
N GLU A 80 -1.76 -6.04 0.21
CA GLU A 80 -2.79 -6.03 -0.85
C GLU A 80 -3.19 -7.46 -1.26
N VAL A 81 -2.21 -8.34 -1.46
CA VAL A 81 -2.44 -9.75 -1.85
C VAL A 81 -3.27 -10.50 -0.81
N SER A 82 -3.04 -10.22 0.48
CA SER A 82 -3.81 -10.83 1.58
C SER A 82 -5.12 -10.10 1.89
N GLY A 83 -5.42 -8.99 1.22
CA GLY A 83 -6.60 -8.18 1.49
C GLY A 83 -6.62 -7.59 2.90
N ALA A 84 -5.46 -7.25 3.47
CA ALA A 84 -5.32 -6.80 4.85
C ALA A 84 -5.99 -5.43 5.14
N GLN A 85 -6.33 -4.68 4.10
CA GLN A 85 -7.11 -3.44 4.14
C GLN A 85 -8.63 -3.68 4.17
N LEU A 86 -9.09 -4.85 3.72
CA LEU A 86 -10.51 -5.15 3.64
C LEU A 86 -11.14 -5.38 5.02
N PRO A 87 -12.45 -5.12 5.19
CA PRO A 87 -13.20 -5.59 6.36
C PRO A 87 -13.02 -7.10 6.59
N ASP A 88 -12.99 -7.52 7.85
CA ASP A 88 -12.77 -8.93 8.22
C ASP A 88 -13.79 -9.87 7.55
N SER A 89 -15.04 -9.43 7.40
CA SER A 89 -16.10 -10.17 6.72
C SER A 89 -15.81 -10.41 5.23
N TYR A 90 -15.05 -9.53 4.58
CA TYR A 90 -14.69 -9.68 3.17
C TYR A 90 -13.42 -10.52 3.04
N ARG A 91 -12.43 -10.28 3.91
CA ARG A 91 -11.18 -11.03 3.92
C ARG A 91 -11.42 -12.52 4.19
N ALA A 92 -12.38 -12.87 5.04
CA ALA A 92 -12.76 -14.25 5.32
C ALA A 92 -13.27 -15.03 4.09
N LEU A 93 -13.57 -14.34 2.99
CA LEU A 93 -14.04 -14.92 1.73
C LEU A 93 -12.93 -15.04 0.68
N ILE A 94 -11.72 -14.56 0.96
CA ILE A 94 -10.57 -14.73 0.07
C ILE A 94 -10.06 -16.17 0.23
N PRO A 95 -10.03 -16.97 -0.85
CA PRO A 95 -9.65 -18.39 -0.81
C PRO A 95 -8.15 -18.61 -0.56
#